data_AF-A0A529SJ29-F1
#
_entry.id   AF-A0A529SJ29-F1
#
_cell.length_a   1.000
_cell.length_b   1.000
_cell.length_c   1.000
_cell.angle_alpha   90.00
_cell.angle_beta   90.00
_cell.angle_gamma   90.00
#
_symmetry.space_group_name_H-M   'P 1'
#
loop_
_entity.id
_entity.type
_entity.pdbx_description
1 polymer ?
#
loop_
_entity_poly.entity_id
_entity_poly.type
_entity_poly.pdbx_seq_one_letter_code
_entity_poly.pdbx_strand_id
1 'polypeptide(L)' 'IGPRTLAQLENNLAAAKVTLSPEQIARLDEVSATQPIFPYTVLDDPETIQGFTGGKADRFDAPAEAVA' A
#
# COMPACT_ATOMS: atom_id res chain seq x y z
N ILE A 1 -1.59 18.25 -2.12
CA ILE A 1 -1.43 18.45 -3.59
C ILE A 1 -0.91 19.86 -3.82
N GLY A 2 0.22 20.04 -4.51
CA GLY A 2 0.81 21.36 -4.78
C GLY A 2 0.60 21.77 -6.24
N PRO A 3 -0.45 22.55 -6.58
CA PRO A 3 -0.70 22.96 -7.96
C PRO A 3 0.43 23.85 -8.47
N ARG A 4 0.81 23.67 -9.74
CA ARG A 4 1.83 24.45 -10.46
C ARG A 4 1.22 25.45 -11.43
N THR A 5 -0.10 25.40 -11.63
CA THR A 5 -0.86 26.33 -12.48
C THR A 5 -2.15 26.77 -11.79
N LEU A 6 -2.71 27.91 -12.22
CA LEU A 6 -4.00 28.39 -11.74
C LEU A 6 -5.11 27.37 -12.01
N ALA A 7 -5.17 26.81 -13.21
CA ALA A 7 -6.17 25.80 -13.56
C ALA A 7 -6.10 24.56 -12.64
N GLN A 8 -4.90 24.13 -12.24
CA GLN A 8 -4.74 23.03 -11.27
C GLN A 8 -5.26 23.42 -9.89
N LEU A 9 -5.02 24.65 -9.44
CA LEU A 9 -5.56 25.14 -8.17
C LEU A 9 -7.09 25.15 -8.20
N GLU A 10 -7.69 25.71 -9.25
CA GLU A 10 -9.14 25.77 -9.43
C GLU A 10 -9.77 24.38 -9.42
N ASN A 11 -9.19 23.43 -10.16
CA ASN A 11 -9.66 22.05 -10.20
C ASN A 11 -9.54 21.35 -8.83
N ASN A 12 -8.42 21.53 -8.12
CA ASN A 12 -8.23 20.95 -6.78
C ASN A 12 -9.26 21.49 -5.78
N LEU A 13 -9.57 22.78 -5.84
CA LEU A 13 -10.58 23.40 -4.98
C LEU A 13 -12.00 22.93 -5.35
N ALA A 14 -12.30 22.79 -6.64
CA ALA A 14 -13.60 22.29 -7.11
C ALA A 14 -13.85 20.83 -6.68
N ALA A 15 -12.79 20.01 -6.57
CA ALA A 15 -12.89 18.61 -6.14
C ALA A 15 -13.54 18.43 -4.75
N ALA A 16 -13.45 19.43 -3.86
CA ALA A 16 -14.10 19.38 -2.55
C ALA A 16 -15.64 19.32 -2.61
N LYS A 17 -16.23 19.64 -3.77
CA LYS A 17 -17.68 19.57 -4.00
C LYS A 17 -18.12 18.26 -4.67
N VAL A 18 -17.18 17.41 -5.05
CA VAL A 18 -17.48 16.12 -5.70
C VAL A 18 -18.00 15.16 -4.64
N THR A 19 -19.17 14.58 -4.90
CA THR A 19 -19.73 13.48 -4.10
C THR A 19 -19.70 12.21 -4.94
N LEU A 20 -19.06 11.15 -4.43
CA LEU A 20 -19.03 9.85 -5.07
C LEU A 20 -20.14 8.97 -4.49
N SER A 21 -20.76 8.15 -5.34
CA SER A 21 -21.69 7.14 -4.87
C SER A 21 -20.95 6.01 -4.12
N PRO A 22 -21.64 5.24 -3.26
CA PRO A 22 -21.04 4.08 -2.61
C PRO A 22 -20.40 3.10 -3.60
N GLU A 23 -21.01 2.88 -4.76
CA GLU A 23 -20.50 1.98 -5.80
C GLU A 23 -19.22 2.51 -6.45
N GLN A 24 -19.12 3.82 -6.64
CA GLN A 24 -17.90 4.46 -7.16
C GLN A 24 -16.75 4.38 -6.16
N ILE A 25 -17.04 4.57 -4.86
CA ILE A 25 -16.05 4.40 -3.79
C ILE A 25 -15.58 2.94 -3.75
N ALA A 26 -16.51 1.97 -3.73
CA ALA A 26 -16.17 0.55 -3.70
C ALA A 26 -15.25 0.13 -4.87
N ARG A 27 -15.52 0.65 -6.07
CA ARG A 27 -14.66 0.42 -7.23
C ARG A 27 -13.27 1.03 -7.04
N LEU A 28 -13.16 2.23 -6.47
CA LEU A 28 -11.88 2.86 -6.19
C LEU A 28 -11.09 2.08 -5.14
N ASP A 29 -11.75 1.56 -4.12
CA ASP A 29 -11.13 0.73 -3.08
C ASP A 29 -10.57 -0.56 -3.69
N GLU A 30 -11.35 -1.24 -4.54
CA GLU A 30 -10.93 -2.48 -5.21
C GLU A 30 -9.66 -2.27 -6.05
N VAL A 31 -9.61 -1.21 -6.87
CA VAL A 31 -8.44 -0.97 -7.74
C VAL A 31 -7.26 -0.34 -7.02
N SER A 32 -7.49 0.31 -5.87
CA SER A 32 -6.43 0.92 -5.06
C SER A 32 -5.88 -0.03 -3.99
N ALA A 33 -6.47 -1.21 -3.83
CA ALA A 33 -6.02 -2.22 -2.87
C ALA A 33 -4.54 -2.54 -3.13
N THR A 34 -3.68 -2.13 -2.18
CA THR A 34 -2.25 -2.40 -2.27
C THR A 34 -2.02 -3.88 -2.11
N GLN A 35 -1.46 -4.52 -3.13
CA GLN A 35 -0.90 -5.85 -2.95
C GLN A 35 0.28 -5.75 -1.96
N PRO A 36 0.52 -6.78 -1.14
CA PRO A 36 1.76 -6.86 -0.37
C PRO A 36 2.93 -6.87 -1.35
N ILE A 37 3.59 -5.71 -1.49
CA ILE A 37 4.83 -5.54 -2.23
C ILE A 37 5.93 -5.18 -1.23
N PHE A 38 7.18 -5.27 -1.65
CA PHE A 38 8.32 -4.89 -0.81
C PHE A 38 8.11 -3.48 -0.20
N PRO A 39 8.35 -3.28 1.11
CA PRO A 39 8.94 -4.22 2.06
C PRO A 39 7.93 -5.13 2.78
N TYR A 40 6.63 -5.04 2.53
CA TYR A 40 5.64 -5.83 3.28
C TYR A 40 5.73 -7.33 3.02
N THR A 41 6.26 -7.74 1.86
CA THR A 41 6.53 -9.15 1.55
C THR A 41 7.54 -9.80 2.50
N VAL A 42 8.35 -9.02 3.25
CA VAL A 42 9.27 -9.61 4.25
C VAL A 42 8.54 -10.30 5.40
N LEU A 43 7.25 -10.04 5.58
CA LEU A 43 6.46 -10.57 6.69
C LEU A 43 5.96 -11.99 6.42
N ASP A 44 5.55 -12.30 5.19
CA ASP A 44 4.76 -13.49 4.88
C ASP A 44 5.07 -14.16 3.53
N ASP A 45 5.81 -13.52 2.62
CA ASP A 45 6.15 -14.12 1.33
C ASP A 45 7.33 -15.12 1.46
N PRO A 46 7.12 -16.42 1.15
CA PRO A 46 8.16 -17.44 1.30
C PRO A 46 9.43 -17.16 0.48
N GLU A 47 9.31 -16.60 -0.73
CA GLU A 47 10.48 -16.30 -1.57
C GLU A 47 11.30 -15.17 -0.96
N THR A 48 10.65 -14.09 -0.51
CA THR A 48 11.29 -13.00 0.20
C THR A 48 11.98 -13.50 1.48
N ILE A 49 11.31 -14.38 2.25
CA ILE A 49 11.88 -14.99 3.47
C ILE A 49 13.13 -15.81 3.16
N GLN A 50 13.09 -16.65 2.12
CA GLN A 50 14.26 -17.39 1.67
C GLN A 50 15.39 -16.44 1.26
N GLY A 51 15.07 -15.36 0.55
CA GLY A 51 16.05 -14.34 0.16
C GLY A 51 16.78 -13.70 1.33
N PHE A 52 16.05 -13.14 2.31
CA PHE A 52 16.70 -12.42 3.42
C PHE A 52 17.37 -13.34 4.45
N THR A 53 16.97 -14.61 4.53
CA THR A 53 17.62 -15.63 5.38
C THR A 53 18.81 -16.32 4.69
N GLY A 54 19.16 -15.92 3.46
CA GLY A 54 20.26 -16.52 2.70
C GLY A 54 19.99 -17.97 2.28
N GLY A 55 18.73 -18.30 2.03
CA GLY A 55 18.25 -19.63 1.62
C GLY A 55 18.16 -20.65 2.76
N LYS A 56 18.12 -20.18 4.02
CA LYS A 56 18.13 -21.02 5.24
C LYS A 56 16.98 -20.68 6.17
N ALA A 57 15.80 -20.44 5.62
CA ALA A 57 14.62 -20.07 6.42
C ALA A 57 14.28 -21.13 7.49
N ASP A 58 14.58 -22.40 7.23
CA ASP A 58 14.42 -23.54 8.16
C ASP A 58 15.33 -23.45 9.41
N ARG A 59 16.36 -22.60 9.38
CA ARG A 59 17.31 -22.38 10.47
C ARG A 59 17.23 -20.99 11.07
N PHE A 60 16.27 -20.18 10.63
CA PHE A 60 16.06 -18.83 11.13
C PHE A 60 15.19 -18.88 12.40
N ASP A 61 15.75 -18.39 13.51
CA ASP A 61 15.05 -18.29 14.80
C ASP A 61 14.39 -16.91 14.89
N ALA A 62 13.11 -16.84 14.47
CA ALA A 62 12.34 -15.60 14.49
C ALA A 62 11.80 -15.29 15.90
N PRO A 63 11.66 -14.01 16.28
CA PRO A 63 11.00 -13.64 17.53
C PRO A 63 9.60 -14.24 17.61
N ALA A 64 9.27 -14.86 18.75
CA ALA A 64 7.96 -15.49 18.97
C ALA A 64 6.81 -14.48 19.09
N GLU A 65 7.12 -13.22 19.40
CA GLU A 65 6.16 -12.13 19.54
C GLU A 65 6.59 -10.94 18.67
N ALA A 66 5.62 -10.30 18.02
CA ALA A 66 5.83 -9.04 17.35
C ALA A 66 6.04 -7.93 18.38
N VAL A 67 7.13 -7.18 18.26
CA VAL A 67 7.37 -5.99 19.10
C VAL A 67 6.77 -4.80 18.36
N ALA A 68 5.73 -4.19 18.94
CA ALA A 68 5.04 -3.01 18.43
C ALA A 68 5.65 -1.71 18.95
#